data_AF-A0A1U6GKP6-F1
#
_entry.id   AF-A0A1U6GKP6-F1
#
_cell.length_a   1.000
_cell.length_b   1.000
_cell.length_c   1.000
_cell.angle_alpha   90.00
_cell.angle_beta   90.00
_cell.angle_gamma   90.00
#
_symmetry.space_group_name_H-M   'P 1'
#
loop_
_entity.id
_entity.type
_entity.pdbx_description
1 polymer ?
#
loop_
_entity_poly.entity_id
_entity_poly.type
_entity_poly.pdbx_seq_one_letter_code
_entity_poly.pdbx_strand_id
1 'polypeptide(L)'
;MIKKLCFSFVCFILIFSTTACQAEKEITMPDKPLEISLNISAKELYKNNSVYKKYQNADAQPMGVTFQGYDFPRFQESNMVFKYPDGEFKVDGVMSINSYDNVKKTDSLLTSYDVTFIYNKDSDGITDKDAYNKTMQLFKELQGKGWVSNKNISAPRLSAKDSFKFTIDDEGSKYYLDFKYPLTFDEWMQLSNIHKWELRYGSNVFMDIDFIRDTNPDTGKRHYLMGLTIRDQVEIIKEIVGPDNRHNWEEIYAEIYSKIPIWRLESEDPAIKMGLKIQQDQPDYTLPLVLEKTGIDTSKFVSIDPYKITKEEFIKRSEAGEDMTPYYEDQPETKPEIINQARGRCPTNKPCPKSGYWHTLAKADSRAYFRQGDIMPDYPNNNWGEVIWQFDGEEG
;
A
#
# COMPACT_ATOMS: atom_id res chain seq x y z
N MET A 1 7.58 -39.78 -19.31
CA MET A 1 6.45 -39.74 -20.26
C MET A 1 6.08 -38.27 -20.47
N ILE A 2 6.79 -37.50 -21.31
CA ILE A 2 6.47 -37.18 -22.72
C ILE A 2 4.98 -37.27 -23.10
N LYS A 3 4.38 -36.10 -23.34
CA LYS A 3 3.50 -35.70 -24.47
C LYS A 3 3.01 -34.26 -24.18
N LYS A 4 3.59 -33.19 -24.72
CA LYS A 4 3.36 -32.58 -26.05
C LYS A 4 1.95 -32.84 -26.60
N LEU A 5 1.14 -31.79 -26.68
CA LEU A 5 0.17 -31.63 -27.76
C LEU A 5 0.12 -30.15 -28.17
N CYS A 6 0.48 -29.92 -29.44
CA CYS A 6 0.42 -28.66 -30.16
C CYS A 6 -0.74 -28.74 -31.17
N PHE A 7 -1.39 -27.60 -31.39
CA PHE A 7 -2.14 -27.18 -32.57
C PHE A 7 -3.35 -27.99 -33.07
N SER A 8 -4.51 -27.32 -33.19
CA SER A 8 -5.08 -27.10 -34.53
C SER A 8 -5.98 -25.88 -34.59
N PHE A 9 -5.85 -25.19 -35.71
CA PHE A 9 -6.45 -23.94 -36.16
C PHE A 9 -7.65 -24.30 -37.04
N VAL A 10 -8.85 -23.76 -36.81
CA VAL A 10 -9.91 -23.76 -37.84
C VAL A 10 -10.70 -22.45 -37.78
N CYS A 11 -10.68 -21.76 -38.91
CA CYS A 11 -11.41 -20.57 -39.30
C CYS A 11 -12.91 -20.60 -38.98
N PHE A 12 -13.47 -19.45 -38.60
CA PHE A 12 -14.86 -19.10 -38.94
C PHE A 12 -14.96 -17.64 -39.41
N ILE A 13 -14.90 -17.50 -40.74
CA ILE A 13 -15.81 -16.72 -41.62
C ILE A 13 -16.18 -15.30 -41.18
N LEU A 14 -15.56 -14.35 -41.90
CA LEU A 14 -16.04 -13.02 -42.29
C LEU A 14 -17.46 -13.06 -42.89
N ILE A 15 -18.43 -12.31 -42.34
CA ILE A 15 -19.52 -11.67 -43.11
C ILE A 15 -19.95 -10.34 -42.43
N PHE A 16 -19.60 -9.25 -43.13
CA PHE A 16 -20.25 -7.94 -43.31
C PHE A 16 -20.73 -7.09 -42.12
N SER A 17 -20.19 -5.87 -42.06
CA SER A 17 -21.02 -4.66 -42.11
C SER A 17 -20.23 -3.55 -42.79
N THR A 18 -20.78 -3.04 -43.89
CA THR A 18 -20.37 -1.80 -44.55
C THR A 18 -20.26 -0.69 -43.51
N THR A 19 -19.05 -0.22 -43.22
CA THR A 19 -18.89 1.01 -42.44
C THR A 19 -19.35 2.16 -43.31
N ALA A 20 -20.58 2.59 -43.06
CA ALA A 20 -20.90 3.99 -43.26
C ALA A 20 -19.79 4.79 -42.60
N CYS A 21 -19.26 5.78 -43.30
CA CYS A 21 -18.34 6.78 -42.79
C CYS A 21 -19.10 7.58 -41.71
N GLN A 22 -19.24 6.99 -40.53
CA GLN A 22 -19.72 7.65 -39.34
C GLN A 22 -18.51 8.47 -38.91
N ALA A 23 -18.55 9.78 -39.19
CA ALA A 23 -17.58 10.72 -38.68
C ALA A 23 -17.34 10.36 -37.21
N GLU A 24 -16.11 9.94 -36.87
CA GLU A 24 -15.69 9.76 -35.50
C GLU A 24 -15.97 11.11 -34.83
N LYS A 25 -17.03 11.15 -34.00
CA LYS A 25 -17.24 12.29 -33.13
C LYS A 25 -15.96 12.39 -32.32
N GLU A 26 -15.22 13.48 -32.52
CA GLU A 26 -14.02 13.80 -31.76
C GLU A 26 -14.40 13.69 -30.27
N ILE A 27 -13.97 12.60 -29.62
CA ILE A 27 -14.37 12.31 -28.26
C ILE A 27 -13.44 13.13 -27.36
N THR A 28 -13.85 14.35 -27.04
CA THR A 28 -13.10 15.18 -26.09
C THR A 28 -13.18 14.56 -24.69
N MET A 29 -12.02 14.37 -24.07
CA MET A 29 -11.93 13.96 -22.67
C MET A 29 -12.40 15.08 -21.75
N PRO A 30 -13.05 14.78 -20.61
CA PRO A 30 -13.38 15.82 -19.63
C PRO A 30 -12.12 16.52 -19.10
N ASP A 31 -12.16 17.84 -18.95
CA ASP A 31 -11.04 18.63 -18.42
C ASP A 31 -10.80 18.41 -16.93
N LYS A 32 -11.87 18.07 -16.18
CA LYS A 32 -11.80 17.81 -14.74
C LYS A 32 -11.22 16.40 -14.52
N PRO A 33 -10.15 16.23 -13.72
CA PRO A 33 -9.61 14.90 -13.45
C PRO A 33 -10.62 14.00 -12.73
N LEU A 34 -10.48 12.70 -12.95
CA LEU A 34 -11.26 11.68 -12.26
C LEU A 34 -10.77 11.54 -10.81
N GLU A 35 -11.66 11.71 -9.85
CA GLU A 35 -11.34 11.67 -8.42
C GLU A 35 -11.65 10.30 -7.83
N ILE A 36 -10.67 9.65 -7.23
CA ILE A 36 -10.87 8.41 -6.45
C ILE A 36 -10.38 8.56 -5.01
N SER A 37 -10.99 7.81 -4.10
CA SER A 37 -10.58 7.68 -2.71
C SER A 37 -11.00 6.31 -2.18
N LEU A 38 -10.26 5.81 -1.19
CA LEU A 38 -10.64 4.60 -0.46
C LEU A 38 -11.88 4.85 0.40
N ASN A 39 -12.58 3.76 0.75
CA ASN A 39 -13.69 3.75 1.71
C ASN A 39 -14.92 4.57 1.31
N ILE A 40 -15.18 4.68 0.01
CA ILE A 40 -16.44 5.20 -0.55
C ILE A 40 -17.24 4.07 -1.19
N SER A 41 -18.54 4.26 -1.39
CA SER A 41 -19.35 3.31 -2.16
C SER A 41 -19.15 3.48 -3.67
N ALA A 42 -19.41 2.44 -4.47
CA ALA A 42 -19.42 2.55 -5.93
C ALA A 42 -20.41 3.63 -6.45
N LYS A 43 -21.55 3.78 -5.77
CA LYS A 43 -22.53 4.83 -6.07
C LYS A 43 -21.94 6.23 -5.88
N GLU A 44 -21.17 6.43 -4.82
CA GLU A 44 -20.49 7.68 -4.55
C GLU A 44 -19.37 7.95 -5.55
N LEU A 45 -18.54 6.94 -5.86
CA LEU A 45 -17.53 7.01 -6.91
C LEU A 45 -18.12 7.54 -8.23
N TYR A 46 -19.22 6.93 -8.69
CA TYR A 46 -19.88 7.31 -9.93
C TYR A 46 -20.58 8.68 -9.87
N LYS A 47 -21.15 9.04 -8.71
CA LYS A 47 -21.76 10.36 -8.50
C LYS A 47 -20.71 11.47 -8.59
N ASN A 48 -19.56 11.30 -7.92
CA ASN A 48 -18.49 12.29 -7.86
C ASN A 48 -17.81 12.50 -9.23
N ASN A 49 -17.91 11.51 -10.12
CA ASN A 49 -17.30 11.48 -11.44
C ASN A 49 -18.35 11.33 -12.57
N SER A 50 -19.50 11.97 -12.41
CA SER A 50 -20.63 11.85 -13.35
C SER A 50 -20.32 12.26 -14.79
N VAL A 51 -19.34 13.15 -15.01
CA VAL A 51 -18.84 13.53 -16.35
C VAL A 51 -18.17 12.39 -17.11
N TYR A 52 -17.71 11.35 -16.39
CA TYR A 52 -17.09 10.15 -16.94
C TYR A 52 -18.07 8.99 -17.15
N LYS A 53 -19.39 9.23 -17.07
CA LYS A 53 -20.42 8.18 -17.16
C LYS A 53 -20.27 7.23 -18.35
N LYS A 54 -19.82 7.74 -19.52
CA LYS A 54 -19.64 6.95 -20.74
C LYS A 54 -18.48 5.94 -20.68
N TYR A 55 -17.58 6.08 -19.70
CA TYR A 55 -16.41 5.23 -19.48
C TYR A 55 -16.58 4.30 -18.27
N GLN A 56 -17.71 4.36 -17.56
CA GLN A 56 -17.95 3.49 -16.41
C GLN A 56 -17.99 2.03 -16.85
N ASN A 57 -17.25 1.18 -16.16
CA ASN A 57 -17.34 -0.27 -16.28
C ASN A 57 -17.93 -0.83 -14.98
N ALA A 58 -18.96 -1.66 -15.13
CA ALA A 58 -19.45 -2.54 -14.08
C ALA A 58 -19.52 -3.96 -14.65
N ASP A 59 -18.57 -4.79 -14.26
CA ASP A 59 -18.47 -6.17 -14.75
C ASP A 59 -18.82 -7.16 -13.64
N ALA A 60 -19.97 -7.82 -13.79
CA ALA A 60 -20.45 -8.80 -12.82
C ALA A 60 -19.76 -10.14 -13.06
N GLN A 61 -19.00 -10.57 -12.06
CA GLN A 61 -18.21 -11.79 -12.11
C GLN A 61 -18.93 -12.96 -11.41
N PRO A 62 -18.65 -14.21 -11.81
CA PRO A 62 -19.03 -15.39 -11.04
C PRO A 62 -18.57 -15.25 -9.58
N MET A 63 -19.27 -15.90 -8.64
CA MET A 63 -19.04 -15.83 -7.17
C MET A 63 -19.63 -14.61 -6.44
N GLY A 64 -20.39 -13.74 -7.12
CA GLY A 64 -21.14 -12.66 -6.48
C GLY A 64 -20.32 -11.40 -6.22
N VAL A 65 -19.45 -11.08 -7.18
CA VAL A 65 -18.54 -9.93 -7.18
C VAL A 65 -18.89 -9.04 -8.37
N THR A 66 -18.75 -7.73 -8.22
CA THR A 66 -18.76 -6.81 -9.36
C THR A 66 -17.49 -5.98 -9.33
N PHE A 67 -16.78 -5.93 -10.45
CA PHE A 67 -15.73 -4.95 -10.65
C PHE A 67 -16.38 -3.63 -11.03
N GLN A 68 -16.08 -2.59 -10.26
CA GLN A 68 -16.59 -1.23 -10.47
C GLN A 68 -15.41 -0.35 -10.87
N GLY A 69 -15.61 0.51 -11.85
CA GLY A 69 -14.46 1.22 -12.39
C GLY A 69 -14.71 2.05 -13.62
N TYR A 70 -13.61 2.34 -14.30
CA TYR A 70 -13.55 3.11 -15.52
C TYR A 70 -12.54 2.49 -16.47
N ASP A 71 -12.94 2.31 -17.72
CA ASP A 71 -12.05 1.91 -18.80
C ASP A 71 -12.00 3.01 -19.86
N PHE A 72 -10.79 3.44 -20.17
CA PHE A 72 -10.51 4.46 -21.15
C PHE A 72 -9.94 3.83 -22.42
N PRO A 73 -10.51 4.11 -23.60
CA PRO A 73 -9.93 3.72 -24.86
C PRO A 73 -8.50 4.26 -25.00
N ARG A 74 -7.66 3.53 -25.73
CA ARG A 74 -6.32 4.00 -26.10
C ARG A 74 -6.40 5.38 -26.77
N PHE A 75 -5.46 6.26 -26.44
CA PHE A 75 -5.41 7.67 -26.86
C PHE A 75 -6.50 8.57 -26.26
N GLN A 76 -7.34 8.03 -25.36
CA GLN A 76 -8.34 8.78 -24.58
C GLN A 76 -8.10 8.60 -23.08
N GLU A 77 -6.83 8.53 -22.68
CA GLU A 77 -6.46 8.33 -21.29
C GLU A 77 -6.79 9.55 -20.42
N SER A 78 -7.42 9.30 -19.28
CA SER A 78 -7.80 10.34 -18.33
C SER A 78 -6.63 10.74 -17.44
N ASN A 79 -6.77 11.90 -16.82
CA ASN A 79 -5.99 12.22 -15.63
C ASN A 79 -6.83 11.83 -14.39
N MET A 80 -6.16 11.41 -13.33
CA MET A 80 -6.75 11.02 -12.05
C MET A 80 -6.16 11.87 -10.93
N VAL A 81 -6.98 12.14 -9.91
CA VAL A 81 -6.55 12.53 -8.57
C VAL A 81 -6.93 11.41 -7.60
N PHE A 82 -5.95 10.84 -6.89
CA PHE A 82 -6.21 9.98 -5.74
C PHE A 82 -6.15 10.82 -4.46
N LYS A 83 -7.24 10.83 -3.70
CA LYS A 83 -7.36 11.52 -2.41
C LYS A 83 -7.21 10.53 -1.25
N TYR A 84 -6.41 10.93 -0.27
CA TYR A 84 -6.19 10.23 1.00
C TYR A 84 -6.31 11.25 2.15
N PRO A 85 -6.39 10.84 3.42
CA PRO A 85 -6.91 11.68 4.51
C PRO A 85 -6.40 13.12 4.57
N ASP A 86 -5.09 13.33 4.38
CA ASP A 86 -4.46 14.65 4.47
C ASP A 86 -3.70 15.04 3.20
N GLY A 87 -4.06 14.46 2.05
CA GLY A 87 -3.37 14.77 0.82
C GLY A 87 -3.99 14.16 -0.44
N GLU A 88 -3.34 14.47 -1.55
CA GLU A 88 -3.69 13.94 -2.85
C GLU A 88 -2.44 13.86 -3.73
N PHE A 89 -2.46 12.96 -4.72
CA PHE A 89 -1.50 12.96 -5.81
C PHE A 89 -2.21 12.71 -7.14
N LYS A 90 -1.54 13.14 -8.22
CA LYS A 90 -2.10 13.10 -9.58
C LYS A 90 -1.39 12.05 -10.41
N VAL A 91 -2.16 11.42 -11.29
CA VAL A 91 -1.65 10.45 -12.27
C VAL A 91 -2.26 10.82 -13.61
N ASP A 92 -1.41 11.06 -14.60
CA ASP A 92 -1.82 11.30 -15.97
C ASP A 92 -1.74 10.00 -16.78
N GLY A 93 -2.49 9.92 -17.88
CA GLY A 93 -2.40 8.77 -18.77
C GLY A 93 -3.05 7.50 -18.22
N VAL A 94 -4.09 7.65 -17.38
CA VAL A 94 -4.84 6.54 -16.80
C VAL A 94 -5.69 5.87 -17.87
N MET A 95 -5.46 4.57 -18.05
CA MET A 95 -6.15 3.70 -18.98
C MET A 95 -7.29 2.95 -18.33
N SER A 96 -7.12 2.51 -17.08
CA SER A 96 -8.17 1.83 -16.35
C SER A 96 -8.06 2.06 -14.86
N ILE A 97 -9.21 2.01 -14.20
CA ILE A 97 -9.37 2.07 -12.75
C ILE A 97 -10.38 1.00 -12.40
N ASN A 98 -9.98 0.02 -11.60
CA ASN A 98 -10.86 -1.06 -11.18
C ASN A 98 -10.86 -1.18 -9.65
N SER A 99 -12.02 -1.44 -9.08
CA SER A 99 -12.20 -1.72 -7.67
C SER A 99 -13.14 -2.91 -7.49
N TYR A 100 -12.88 -3.69 -6.46
CA TYR A 100 -13.74 -4.78 -6.05
C TYR A 100 -14.96 -4.25 -5.27
N ASP A 101 -16.16 -4.68 -5.64
CA ASP A 101 -17.41 -4.42 -4.92
C ASP A 101 -18.14 -5.73 -4.61
N ASN A 102 -18.48 -5.95 -3.34
CA ASN A 102 -19.18 -7.15 -2.91
C ASN A 102 -20.69 -6.98 -3.07
N VAL A 103 -21.24 -7.61 -4.11
CA VAL A 103 -22.66 -7.52 -4.49
C VAL A 103 -23.61 -8.04 -3.39
N LYS A 104 -23.13 -8.91 -2.50
CA LYS A 104 -23.95 -9.46 -1.40
C LYS A 104 -24.19 -8.46 -0.27
N LYS A 105 -23.46 -7.34 -0.23
CA LYS A 105 -23.59 -6.31 0.81
C LYS A 105 -23.99 -4.99 0.17
N THR A 106 -25.22 -4.55 0.41
CA THR A 106 -25.66 -3.20 0.01
C THR A 106 -24.72 -2.16 0.61
N ASP A 107 -24.28 -1.21 -0.21
CA ASP A 107 -23.34 -0.13 0.17
C ASP A 107 -21.97 -0.65 0.68
N SER A 108 -21.46 -1.71 0.04
CA SER A 108 -20.07 -2.15 0.25
C SER A 108 -19.09 -1.03 -0.09
N LEU A 109 -18.07 -0.86 0.76
CA LEU A 109 -17.03 0.17 0.58
C LEU A 109 -15.92 -0.38 -0.30
N LEU A 110 -15.44 0.47 -1.20
CA LEU A 110 -14.30 0.21 -2.07
C LEU A 110 -13.01 0.38 -1.27
N THR A 111 -12.40 -0.74 -0.88
CA THR A 111 -11.21 -0.81 -0.01
C THR A 111 -9.90 -0.98 -0.78
N SER A 112 -9.97 -1.16 -2.11
CA SER A 112 -8.81 -1.21 -2.99
C SER A 112 -9.11 -0.68 -4.38
N TYR A 113 -8.09 -0.17 -5.07
CA TYR A 113 -8.14 0.19 -6.48
C TYR A 113 -6.91 -0.33 -7.21
N ASP A 114 -7.11 -0.91 -8.39
CA ASP A 114 -6.07 -1.20 -9.37
C ASP A 114 -6.15 -0.15 -10.48
N VAL A 115 -5.06 0.58 -10.68
CA VAL A 115 -4.96 1.68 -11.63
C VAL A 115 -3.88 1.35 -12.64
N THR A 116 -4.23 1.27 -13.91
CA THR A 116 -3.26 1.10 -15.00
C THR A 116 -3.08 2.41 -15.74
N PHE A 117 -1.83 2.82 -15.95
CA PHE A 117 -1.52 4.07 -16.64
C PHE A 117 -0.23 3.96 -17.48
N ILE A 118 -0.06 4.91 -18.40
CA ILE A 118 1.11 4.99 -19.28
C ILE A 118 1.72 6.39 -19.24
N TYR A 119 3.04 6.48 -19.39
CA TYR A 119 3.75 7.76 -19.38
C TYR A 119 3.70 8.54 -20.69
N ASN A 120 3.46 7.85 -21.81
CA ASN A 120 3.23 8.47 -23.11
C ASN A 120 1.87 8.01 -23.65
N LYS A 121 1.06 8.97 -24.10
CA LYS A 121 -0.25 8.70 -24.69
C LYS A 121 -0.14 8.27 -26.15
N ASP A 122 0.95 8.59 -26.84
CA ASP A 122 1.09 8.33 -28.28
C ASP A 122 1.62 6.93 -28.61
N SER A 123 1.46 6.50 -29.86
CA SER A 123 1.85 5.17 -30.33
C SER A 123 3.37 4.97 -30.43
N ASP A 124 4.15 6.05 -30.27
CA ASP A 124 5.59 6.06 -30.48
C ASP A 124 6.42 5.49 -29.31
N GLY A 125 5.77 5.08 -28.22
CA GLY A 125 6.45 4.55 -27.04
C GLY A 125 7.19 5.65 -26.27
N ILE A 126 8.00 5.28 -25.29
CA ILE A 126 8.77 6.23 -24.47
C ILE A 126 10.22 5.76 -24.39
N THR A 127 11.17 6.70 -24.35
CA THR A 127 12.58 6.32 -24.13
C THR A 127 12.77 5.81 -22.70
N ASP A 128 13.69 4.86 -22.50
CA ASP A 128 14.01 4.35 -21.16
C ASP A 128 14.40 5.50 -20.21
N LYS A 129 15.09 6.52 -20.73
CA LYS A 129 15.54 7.68 -19.96
C LYS A 129 14.39 8.58 -19.52
N ASP A 130 13.40 8.80 -20.39
CA ASP A 130 12.22 9.61 -20.06
C ASP A 130 11.29 8.88 -19.09
N ALA A 131 11.12 7.56 -19.27
CA ALA A 131 10.39 6.72 -18.32
C ALA A 131 11.04 6.77 -16.93
N TYR A 132 12.36 6.58 -16.86
CA TYR A 132 13.15 6.75 -15.64
C TYR A 132 12.92 8.12 -14.99
N ASN A 133 13.06 9.21 -15.76
CA ASN A 133 12.89 10.57 -15.22
C ASN A 133 11.49 10.78 -14.64
N LYS A 134 10.44 10.29 -15.32
CA LYS A 134 9.05 10.38 -14.86
C LYS A 134 8.81 9.54 -13.60
N THR A 135 9.35 8.33 -13.52
CA THR A 135 9.24 7.51 -12.29
C THR A 135 9.97 8.15 -11.11
N MET A 136 11.19 8.66 -11.32
CA MET A 136 11.93 9.35 -10.25
C MET A 136 11.23 10.64 -9.81
N GLN A 137 10.57 11.36 -10.71
CA GLN A 137 9.73 12.51 -10.37
C GLN A 137 8.53 12.12 -9.50
N LEU A 138 7.82 11.03 -9.85
CA LEU A 138 6.72 10.50 -9.05
C LEU A 138 7.19 10.12 -7.65
N PHE A 139 8.31 9.41 -7.53
CA PHE A 139 8.89 9.03 -6.23
C PHE A 139 9.25 10.24 -5.39
N LYS A 140 9.87 11.27 -5.98
CA LYS A 140 10.19 12.52 -5.29
C LYS A 140 8.93 13.24 -4.80
N GLU A 141 7.86 13.28 -5.59
CA GLU A 141 6.58 13.86 -5.19
C GLU A 141 5.98 13.10 -4.00
N LEU A 142 5.89 11.78 -4.09
CA LEU A 142 5.36 10.93 -3.03
C LEU A 142 6.18 11.05 -1.74
N GLN A 143 7.51 11.04 -1.84
CA GLN A 143 8.39 11.26 -0.70
C GLN A 143 8.16 12.64 -0.07
N GLY A 144 8.04 13.70 -0.88
CA GLY A 144 7.74 15.05 -0.42
C GLY A 144 6.38 15.18 0.26
N LYS A 145 5.44 14.29 -0.08
CA LYS A 145 4.11 14.16 0.53
C LYS A 145 4.08 13.22 1.73
N GLY A 146 5.22 12.72 2.22
CA GLY A 146 5.28 11.89 3.43
C GLY A 146 5.08 10.39 3.22
N TRP A 147 5.05 9.90 1.98
CA TRP A 147 5.03 8.47 1.72
C TRP A 147 6.36 7.82 2.12
N VAL A 148 6.28 6.59 2.64
CA VAL A 148 7.43 5.80 3.06
C VAL A 148 7.37 4.39 2.47
N SER A 149 8.50 3.69 2.42
CA SER A 149 8.52 2.32 1.93
C SER A 149 7.69 1.47 2.89
N ASN A 150 6.79 0.67 2.33
CA ASN A 150 6.04 -0.34 3.05
C ASN A 150 6.95 -1.54 3.26
N LYS A 151 7.87 -1.41 4.21
CA LYS A 151 8.63 -2.55 4.73
C LYS A 151 7.64 -3.47 5.43
N ASN A 152 7.01 -4.35 4.67
CA ASN A 152 5.97 -5.24 5.17
C ASN A 152 6.49 -6.08 6.35
N ILE A 153 5.58 -6.67 7.13
CA ILE A 153 5.91 -7.26 8.43
C ILE A 153 6.85 -8.48 8.39
N SER A 154 7.18 -9.01 7.21
CA SER A 154 8.19 -10.05 7.03
C SER A 154 9.35 -9.61 6.12
N ALA A 155 9.39 -8.36 5.68
CA ALA A 155 10.44 -7.86 4.79
C ALA A 155 11.82 -7.87 5.48
N PRO A 156 12.90 -8.14 4.72
CA PRO A 156 14.24 -8.07 5.27
C PRO A 156 14.57 -6.62 5.64
N ARG A 157 15.15 -6.41 6.83
CA ARG A 157 15.47 -5.07 7.35
C ARG A 157 16.74 -4.51 6.71
N LEU A 158 16.62 -4.09 5.47
CA LEU A 158 17.73 -3.56 4.68
C LEU A 158 17.76 -2.02 4.68
N SER A 159 18.98 -1.48 4.57
CA SER A 159 19.17 -0.08 4.21
C SER A 159 18.69 0.14 2.77
N ALA A 160 18.32 1.38 2.40
CA ALA A 160 17.91 1.69 1.02
C ALA A 160 18.99 1.26 0.00
N LYS A 161 20.26 1.45 0.32
CA LYS A 161 21.39 1.03 -0.54
C LYS A 161 21.52 -0.48 -0.66
N ASP A 162 21.38 -1.21 0.44
CA ASP A 162 21.49 -2.67 0.40
C ASP A 162 20.25 -3.32 -0.21
N SER A 163 19.08 -2.67 -0.12
CA SER A 163 17.86 -3.11 -0.80
C SER A 163 18.02 -3.14 -2.33
N PHE A 164 18.81 -2.22 -2.90
CA PHE A 164 19.14 -2.25 -4.33
C PHE A 164 20.03 -3.44 -4.68
N LYS A 165 21.11 -3.67 -3.92
CA LYS A 165 21.97 -4.86 -4.12
C LYS A 165 21.15 -6.15 -4.03
N PHE A 166 20.27 -6.22 -3.04
CA PHE A 166 19.36 -7.36 -2.85
C PHE A 166 18.35 -7.52 -3.98
N THR A 167 18.02 -6.45 -4.70
CA THR A 167 17.02 -6.49 -5.78
C THR A 167 17.58 -7.04 -7.08
N ILE A 168 18.85 -6.72 -7.38
CA ILE A 168 19.47 -7.07 -8.67
C ILE A 168 20.23 -8.40 -8.65
N ASP A 169 20.37 -9.02 -7.47
CA ASP A 169 21.05 -10.29 -7.30
C ASP A 169 20.08 -11.47 -7.51
N ASP A 170 20.56 -12.54 -8.12
CA ASP A 170 19.76 -13.75 -8.41
C ASP A 170 19.33 -14.50 -7.14
N GLU A 171 20.13 -14.41 -6.06
CA GLU A 171 19.77 -14.97 -4.74
C GLU A 171 18.85 -14.04 -3.94
N GLY A 172 18.67 -12.81 -4.42
CA GLY A 172 17.91 -11.78 -3.74
C GLY A 172 16.42 -11.80 -4.05
N SER A 173 15.77 -10.63 -3.94
CA SER A 173 14.34 -10.50 -4.24
C SER A 173 14.00 -9.12 -4.79
N LYS A 174 13.31 -9.13 -5.93
CA LYS A 174 12.85 -7.93 -6.64
C LYS A 174 11.74 -7.14 -5.94
N TYR A 175 11.23 -7.61 -4.81
CA TYR A 175 10.07 -7.02 -4.12
C TYR A 175 10.43 -6.03 -3.02
N TYR A 176 11.70 -5.94 -2.62
CA TYR A 176 12.11 -5.21 -1.41
C TYR A 176 12.93 -3.95 -1.70
N LEU A 177 12.95 -3.47 -2.95
CA LEU A 177 13.64 -2.22 -3.26
C LEU A 177 12.97 -1.05 -2.52
N ASP A 178 13.73 -0.34 -1.69
CA ASP A 178 13.24 0.89 -1.07
C ASP A 178 13.17 1.99 -2.14
N PHE A 179 11.96 2.52 -2.40
CA PHE A 179 11.75 3.56 -3.41
C PHE A 179 12.50 4.88 -3.10
N LYS A 180 12.99 5.05 -1.86
CA LYS A 180 13.84 6.18 -1.47
C LYS A 180 15.31 6.01 -1.89
N TYR A 181 15.71 4.82 -2.36
CA TYR A 181 17.02 4.64 -2.95
C TYR A 181 17.11 5.49 -4.23
N PRO A 182 18.07 6.42 -4.33
CA PRO A 182 18.17 7.33 -5.47
C PRO A 182 18.81 6.61 -6.66
N LEU A 183 18.03 5.72 -7.31
CA LEU A 183 18.45 4.97 -8.49
C LEU A 183 19.04 5.92 -9.54
N THR A 184 20.25 5.62 -10.00
CA THR A 184 20.76 6.17 -11.25
C THR A 184 20.04 5.53 -12.44
N PHE A 185 20.19 6.11 -13.62
CA PHE A 185 19.63 5.52 -14.84
C PHE A 185 20.24 4.15 -15.16
N ASP A 186 21.54 3.97 -14.93
CA ASP A 186 22.22 2.70 -15.19
C ASP A 186 21.77 1.61 -14.22
N GLU A 187 21.49 1.97 -12.96
CA GLU A 187 20.89 1.06 -11.97
C GLU A 187 19.43 0.73 -12.28
N TRP A 188 18.65 1.70 -12.74
CA TRP A 188 17.29 1.47 -13.23
C TRP A 188 17.23 0.45 -14.37
N MET A 189 18.21 0.50 -15.28
CA MET A 189 18.30 -0.44 -16.39
C MET A 189 18.67 -1.87 -15.96
N GLN A 190 19.18 -2.07 -14.75
CA GLN A 190 19.44 -3.39 -14.18
C GLN A 190 18.19 -4.03 -13.57
N LEU A 191 17.14 -3.25 -13.28
CA LEU A 191 15.89 -3.80 -12.76
C LEU A 191 15.24 -4.76 -13.76
N SER A 192 14.51 -5.76 -13.26
CA SER A 192 13.73 -6.68 -14.07
C SER A 192 12.68 -5.95 -14.91
N ASN A 193 12.28 -6.53 -16.04
CA ASN A 193 11.22 -5.97 -16.90
C ASN A 193 9.85 -5.89 -16.21
N ILE A 194 9.67 -6.62 -15.10
CA ILE A 194 8.51 -6.50 -14.23
C ILE A 194 9.06 -6.22 -12.84
N HIS A 195 8.81 -5.03 -12.31
CA HIS A 195 9.35 -4.59 -11.02
C HIS A 195 8.28 -3.87 -10.21
N LYS A 196 8.37 -3.96 -8.87
CA LYS A 196 7.36 -3.44 -7.94
C LYS A 196 8.02 -2.80 -6.73
N TRP A 197 7.46 -1.69 -6.27
CA TRP A 197 7.75 -1.05 -5.00
C TRP A 197 6.51 -1.02 -4.12
N GLU A 198 6.68 -1.29 -2.83
CA GLU A 198 5.59 -1.21 -1.85
C GLU A 198 5.77 0.05 -1.00
N LEU A 199 4.72 0.87 -0.91
CA LEU A 199 4.69 2.15 -0.22
C LEU A 199 3.51 2.23 0.75
N ARG A 200 3.64 3.06 1.77
CA ARG A 200 2.56 3.39 2.71
C ARG A 200 2.55 4.87 3.07
N TYR A 201 1.35 5.36 3.37
CA TYR A 201 1.12 6.68 3.96
C TYR A 201 0.44 6.50 5.32
N GLY A 202 1.20 6.79 6.39
CA GLY A 202 0.77 6.46 7.76
C GLY A 202 0.54 4.96 7.94
N SER A 203 -0.56 4.61 8.60
CA SER A 203 -0.99 3.22 8.86
C SER A 203 -2.26 2.82 8.08
N ASN A 204 -2.78 3.71 7.24
CA ASN A 204 -4.15 3.62 6.72
C ASN A 204 -4.20 3.39 5.21
N VAL A 205 -3.18 3.83 4.48
CA VAL A 205 -3.13 3.76 3.02
C VAL A 205 -1.84 3.11 2.58
N PHE A 206 -1.97 2.12 1.72
CA PHE A 206 -0.89 1.34 1.16
C PHE A 206 -0.98 1.39 -0.35
N MET A 207 0.17 1.36 -1.02
CA MET A 207 0.23 1.45 -2.47
C MET A 207 1.39 0.62 -2.98
N ASP A 208 1.11 -0.30 -3.89
CA ASP A 208 2.14 -0.86 -4.75
C ASP A 208 2.24 -0.02 -6.01
N ILE A 209 3.47 0.28 -6.43
CA ILE A 209 3.77 0.87 -7.73
C ILE A 209 4.52 -0.20 -8.50
N ASP A 210 4.06 -0.56 -9.68
CA ASP A 210 4.78 -1.49 -10.55
C ASP A 210 4.95 -0.94 -11.96
N PHE A 211 5.91 -1.51 -12.68
CA PHE A 211 6.00 -1.33 -14.11
C PHE A 211 6.19 -2.66 -14.82
N ILE A 212 5.67 -2.73 -16.04
CA ILE A 212 6.01 -3.70 -17.07
C ILE A 212 6.69 -2.95 -18.21
N ARG A 213 7.97 -3.27 -18.43
CA ARG A 213 8.78 -2.78 -19.54
C ARG A 213 8.76 -3.81 -20.65
N ASP A 214 8.15 -3.45 -21.76
CA ASP A 214 8.07 -4.27 -22.97
C ASP A 214 8.72 -3.58 -24.16
N THR A 215 9.08 -4.36 -25.18
CA THR A 215 9.66 -3.88 -26.43
C THR A 215 8.86 -4.40 -27.58
N ASN A 216 8.33 -3.47 -28.38
CA ASN A 216 7.66 -3.83 -29.61
C ASN A 216 8.69 -4.50 -30.56
N PRO A 217 8.48 -5.75 -30.98
CA PRO A 217 9.46 -6.50 -31.77
C PRO A 217 9.64 -5.94 -33.19
N ASP A 218 8.59 -5.32 -33.75
CA ASP A 218 8.60 -4.81 -35.13
C ASP A 218 9.27 -3.45 -35.25
N THR A 219 9.10 -2.61 -34.23
CA THR A 219 9.58 -1.21 -34.22
C THR A 219 10.79 -0.97 -33.33
N GLY A 220 11.09 -1.91 -32.42
CA GLY A 220 12.09 -1.73 -31.37
C GLY A 220 11.70 -0.71 -30.30
N LYS A 221 10.50 -0.11 -30.38
CA LYS A 221 10.04 0.92 -29.44
C LYS A 221 9.74 0.31 -28.07
N ARG A 222 10.10 1.05 -27.02
CA ARG A 222 9.87 0.66 -25.62
C ARG A 222 8.52 1.17 -25.13
N HIS A 223 7.84 0.32 -24.36
CA HIS A 223 6.59 0.65 -23.69
C HIS A 223 6.73 0.35 -22.19
N TYR A 224 6.30 1.31 -21.37
CA TYR A 224 6.20 1.17 -19.93
C TYR A 224 4.73 1.24 -19.55
N LEU A 225 4.17 0.10 -19.17
CA LEU A 225 2.86 0.03 -18.55
C LEU A 225 3.07 0.12 -17.04
N MET A 226 2.42 1.09 -16.40
CA MET A 226 2.55 1.32 -14.97
C MET A 226 1.28 0.86 -14.25
N GLY A 227 1.45 0.30 -13.06
CA GLY A 227 0.38 -0.10 -12.16
C GLY A 227 0.44 0.66 -10.83
N LEU A 228 -0.72 1.02 -10.29
CA LEU A 228 -0.89 1.35 -8.88
C LEU A 228 -1.94 0.42 -8.27
N THR A 229 -1.57 -0.37 -7.28
CA THR A 229 -2.55 -1.08 -6.43
C THR A 229 -2.63 -0.36 -5.10
N ILE A 230 -3.71 0.40 -4.91
CA ILE A 230 -3.95 1.22 -3.73
C ILE A 230 -4.91 0.49 -2.80
N ARG A 231 -4.59 0.39 -1.52
CA ARG A 231 -5.31 -0.43 -0.54
C ARG A 231 -5.45 0.29 0.79
N ASP A 232 -6.55 0.02 1.48
CA ASP A 232 -6.70 0.37 2.88
C ASP A 232 -6.00 -0.64 3.80
N GLN A 233 -6.07 -0.39 5.10
CA GLN A 233 -5.51 -1.28 6.09
C GLN A 233 -6.14 -2.69 6.10
N VAL A 234 -7.45 -2.80 5.89
CA VAL A 234 -8.17 -4.07 5.93
C VAL A 234 -7.66 -5.00 4.84
N GLU A 235 -7.43 -4.48 3.64
CA GLU A 235 -6.94 -5.27 2.51
C GLU A 235 -5.52 -5.79 2.73
N ILE A 236 -4.64 -4.99 3.34
CA ILE A 236 -3.30 -5.47 3.74
C ILE A 236 -3.39 -6.62 4.74
N ILE A 237 -4.28 -6.52 5.73
CA ILE A 237 -4.44 -7.61 6.71
C ILE A 237 -4.98 -8.87 6.04
N LYS A 238 -5.94 -8.74 5.13
CA LYS A 238 -6.48 -9.85 4.34
C LYS A 238 -5.43 -10.52 3.45
N GLU A 239 -4.46 -9.76 2.94
CA GLU A 239 -3.34 -10.33 2.19
C GLU A 239 -2.41 -11.15 3.08
N ILE A 240 -2.13 -10.67 4.30
CA ILE A 240 -1.29 -11.36 5.28
C ILE A 240 -1.89 -12.72 5.69
N VAL A 241 -3.21 -12.78 5.94
CA VAL A 241 -3.88 -14.04 6.34
C VAL A 241 -4.13 -15.00 5.17
N GLY A 242 -3.97 -14.51 3.93
CA GLY A 242 -4.15 -15.29 2.70
C GLY A 242 -5.60 -15.33 2.19
N PRO A 243 -5.78 -15.73 0.91
CA PRO A 243 -7.05 -15.59 0.18
C PRO A 243 -8.22 -16.39 0.78
N ASP A 244 -7.95 -17.57 1.34
CA ASP A 244 -8.98 -18.46 1.90
C ASP A 244 -9.51 -17.97 3.26
N ASN A 245 -8.75 -17.12 3.94
CA ASN A 245 -9.00 -16.68 5.32
C ASN A 245 -9.53 -15.25 5.41
N ARG A 246 -9.75 -14.57 4.28
CA ARG A 246 -10.11 -13.14 4.20
C ARG A 246 -11.37 -12.78 5.00
N HIS A 247 -12.32 -13.70 5.14
CA HIS A 247 -13.58 -13.49 5.87
C HIS A 247 -13.44 -13.55 7.39
N ASN A 248 -12.48 -14.34 7.89
CA ASN A 248 -12.25 -14.55 9.32
C ASN A 248 -10.85 -14.04 9.73
N TRP A 249 -10.41 -12.95 9.08
CA TRP A 249 -9.02 -12.49 9.22
C TRP A 249 -8.64 -12.20 10.68
N GLU A 250 -9.56 -11.75 11.54
CA GLU A 250 -9.27 -11.39 12.93
C GLU A 250 -8.73 -12.58 13.74
N GLU A 251 -9.41 -13.73 13.64
CA GLU A 251 -9.03 -14.98 14.31
C GLU A 251 -7.73 -15.52 13.71
N ILE A 252 -7.67 -15.60 12.39
CA ILE A 252 -6.51 -16.16 11.68
C ILE A 252 -5.25 -15.31 11.90
N TYR A 253 -5.38 -13.98 11.97
CA TYR A 253 -4.25 -13.10 12.23
C TYR A 253 -3.61 -13.41 13.59
N ALA A 254 -4.42 -13.62 14.63
CA ALA A 254 -3.92 -13.99 15.96
C ALA A 254 -3.20 -15.34 15.94
N GLU A 255 -3.71 -16.32 15.18
CA GLU A 255 -3.10 -17.65 15.03
C GLU A 255 -1.75 -17.62 14.31
N ILE A 256 -1.61 -16.78 13.27
CA ILE A 256 -0.38 -16.71 12.47
C ILE A 256 0.64 -15.70 13.02
N TYR A 257 0.27 -14.88 14.00
CA TYR A 257 1.12 -13.82 14.52
C TYR A 257 2.51 -14.31 14.94
N SER A 258 2.55 -15.44 15.64
CA SER A 258 3.80 -16.09 16.10
C SER A 258 4.67 -16.64 14.97
N LYS A 259 4.13 -16.78 13.75
CA LYS A 259 4.83 -17.32 12.57
C LYS A 259 5.52 -16.24 11.75
N ILE A 260 5.04 -15.01 11.80
CA ILE A 260 5.59 -13.88 11.02
C ILE A 260 7.10 -13.65 11.28
N PRO A 261 7.64 -13.82 12.51
CA PRO A 261 9.09 -13.70 12.72
C PRO A 261 9.90 -14.79 12.00
N ILE A 262 9.33 -15.99 11.85
CA ILE A 262 9.93 -17.07 11.08
C ILE A 262 9.99 -16.68 9.60
N TRP A 263 8.91 -16.12 9.05
CA TRP A 263 8.90 -15.60 7.67
C TRP A 263 9.93 -14.50 7.44
N ARG A 264 10.20 -13.66 8.46
CA ARG A 264 11.28 -12.67 8.40
C ARG A 264 12.66 -13.31 8.41
N LEU A 265 12.91 -14.31 9.26
CA LEU A 265 14.17 -15.08 9.19
C LEU A 265 14.39 -15.68 7.81
N GLU A 266 13.32 -16.19 7.18
CA GLU A 266 13.38 -16.73 5.81
C GLU A 266 13.70 -15.66 4.77
N SER A 267 13.18 -14.45 4.91
CA SER A 267 13.45 -13.35 3.98
C SER A 267 14.82 -12.70 4.18
N GLU A 268 15.36 -12.71 5.40
CA GLU A 268 16.68 -12.16 5.75
C GLU A 268 17.84 -13.11 5.41
N ASP A 269 17.60 -14.44 5.38
CA ASP A 269 18.64 -15.44 5.13
C ASP A 269 19.43 -15.23 3.82
N PRO A 270 18.79 -14.98 2.64
CA PRO A 270 19.56 -14.72 1.42
C PRO A 270 20.36 -13.41 1.52
N ALA A 271 19.81 -12.37 2.16
CA ALA A 271 20.54 -11.12 2.36
C ALA A 271 21.78 -11.30 3.25
N ILE A 272 21.70 -12.14 4.29
CA ILE A 272 22.83 -12.49 5.16
C ILE A 272 23.90 -13.27 4.37
N LYS A 273 23.50 -14.24 3.54
CA LYS A 273 24.42 -15.01 2.68
C LYS A 273 25.17 -14.14 1.68
N MET A 274 24.50 -13.10 1.18
CA MET A 274 25.11 -12.04 0.34
C MET A 274 26.04 -11.09 1.13
N GLY A 275 26.14 -11.24 2.46
CA GLY A 275 26.94 -10.35 3.32
C GLY A 275 26.31 -8.98 3.55
N LEU A 276 25.00 -8.83 3.33
CA LEU A 276 24.27 -7.59 3.59
C LEU A 276 23.98 -7.43 5.10
N LYS A 277 23.96 -6.19 5.57
CA LYS A 277 23.71 -5.88 6.98
C LYS A 277 22.20 -5.80 7.24
N ILE A 278 21.72 -6.63 8.16
CA ILE A 278 20.37 -6.54 8.71
C ILE A 278 20.31 -5.47 9.79
N GLN A 279 19.39 -4.50 9.65
CA GLN A 279 19.11 -3.45 10.61
C GLN A 279 18.13 -3.97 11.67
N GLN A 280 18.62 -4.85 12.56
CA GLN A 280 17.77 -5.56 13.53
C GLN A 280 16.99 -4.63 14.48
N ASP A 281 17.48 -3.40 14.69
CA ASP A 281 16.88 -2.35 15.50
C ASP A 281 15.83 -1.50 14.76
N GLN A 282 15.61 -1.76 13.47
CA GLN A 282 14.62 -1.04 12.68
C GLN A 282 13.20 -1.46 13.11
N PRO A 283 12.38 -0.54 13.66
CA PRO A 283 11.04 -0.87 14.12
C PRO A 283 10.07 -1.11 12.96
N ASP A 284 9.08 -1.95 13.21
CA ASP A 284 7.90 -2.09 12.35
C ASP A 284 6.84 -1.03 12.68
N TYR A 285 5.80 -0.94 11.86
CA TYR A 285 4.69 -0.03 12.08
C TYR A 285 3.50 -0.74 12.73
N THR A 286 2.76 -0.02 13.58
CA THR A 286 1.49 -0.51 14.11
C THR A 286 0.45 -0.53 13.00
N LEU A 287 -0.31 -1.62 12.94
CA LEU A 287 -1.58 -1.74 12.27
C LEU A 287 -2.68 -1.47 13.32
N PRO A 288 -3.27 -0.25 13.37
CA PRO A 288 -4.26 0.11 14.38
C PRO A 288 -5.45 -0.87 14.46
N LEU A 289 -5.99 -1.31 13.33
CA LEU A 289 -7.09 -2.26 13.32
C LEU A 289 -6.71 -3.63 13.92
N VAL A 290 -5.49 -4.12 13.69
CA VAL A 290 -5.00 -5.35 14.34
C VAL A 290 -4.94 -5.13 15.85
N LEU A 291 -4.29 -4.05 16.30
CA LEU A 291 -4.20 -3.71 17.72
C LEU A 291 -5.58 -3.60 18.38
N GLU A 292 -6.53 -2.95 17.72
CA GLU A 292 -7.89 -2.78 18.22
C GLU A 292 -8.64 -4.12 18.34
N LYS A 293 -8.58 -4.96 17.30
CA LYS A 293 -9.37 -6.20 17.23
C LYS A 293 -8.77 -7.36 17.99
N THR A 294 -7.44 -7.48 18.01
CA THR A 294 -6.75 -8.65 18.58
C THR A 294 -5.92 -8.31 19.83
N GLY A 295 -5.69 -7.02 20.12
CA GLY A 295 -4.79 -6.57 21.18
C GLY A 295 -3.31 -6.63 20.81
N ILE A 296 -2.98 -7.08 19.60
CA ILE A 296 -1.61 -7.25 19.12
C ILE A 296 -1.08 -5.94 18.55
N ASP A 297 -0.05 -5.38 19.17
CA ASP A 297 0.65 -4.22 18.62
C ASP A 297 1.74 -4.65 17.65
N THR A 298 1.48 -4.50 16.34
CA THR A 298 2.44 -4.89 15.30
C THR A 298 3.66 -3.98 15.17
N SER A 299 3.74 -2.87 15.93
CA SER A 299 5.02 -2.16 16.09
C SER A 299 5.89 -2.81 17.15
N LYS A 300 5.26 -3.48 18.12
CA LYS A 300 5.92 -4.26 19.18
C LYS A 300 6.25 -5.67 18.71
N PHE A 301 6.39 -5.87 17.40
CA PHE A 301 6.61 -7.16 16.73
C PHE A 301 8.03 -7.73 16.98
N VAL A 302 8.50 -7.67 18.23
CA VAL A 302 9.80 -8.12 18.72
C VAL A 302 10.92 -7.13 18.38
N SER A 303 11.37 -6.39 19.40
CA SER A 303 12.29 -5.24 19.30
C SER A 303 13.67 -5.52 18.67
N ILE A 304 14.00 -6.77 18.41
CA ILE A 304 15.29 -7.28 17.94
C ILE A 304 14.98 -8.73 17.56
N ASP A 305 15.24 -9.16 16.32
CA ASP A 305 15.22 -10.58 15.89
C ASP A 305 14.92 -11.57 17.05
N PRO A 306 13.67 -12.08 17.23
CA PRO A 306 13.27 -12.85 18.43
C PRO A 306 14.19 -14.01 18.74
N TYR A 307 14.84 -14.50 17.69
CA TYR A 307 15.71 -15.64 17.74
C TYR A 307 17.17 -15.21 17.94
N LYS A 308 17.57 -14.02 17.45
CA LYS A 308 18.96 -13.50 17.43
C LYS A 308 19.95 -14.50 16.83
N ILE A 309 19.46 -15.35 15.93
CA ILE A 309 20.20 -16.46 15.33
C ILE A 309 19.86 -16.54 13.85
N THR A 310 20.72 -17.23 13.10
CA THR A 310 20.51 -17.49 11.68
C THR A 310 19.36 -18.48 11.46
N LYS A 311 18.81 -18.51 10.24
CA LYS A 311 17.84 -19.53 9.84
C LYS A 311 18.36 -20.96 10.05
N GLU A 312 19.63 -21.20 9.73
CA GLU A 312 20.27 -22.51 9.92
C GLU A 312 20.30 -22.93 11.39
N GLU A 313 20.67 -22.01 12.28
CA GLU A 313 20.68 -22.28 13.73
C GLU A 313 19.24 -22.44 14.28
N PHE A 314 18.27 -21.66 13.77
CA PHE A 314 16.86 -21.81 14.11
C PHE A 314 16.35 -23.22 13.76
N ILE A 315 16.63 -23.70 12.55
CA ILE A 315 16.24 -25.06 12.10
C ILE A 315 16.88 -26.11 13.01
N LYS A 316 18.18 -25.99 13.27
CA LYS A 316 18.91 -26.96 14.09
C LYS A 316 18.36 -27.07 15.52
N ARG A 317 18.04 -25.94 16.17
CA ARG A 317 17.46 -25.93 17.53
C ARG A 317 16.03 -26.46 17.54
N SER A 318 15.24 -26.09 16.54
CA SER A 318 13.89 -26.62 16.34
C SER A 318 13.88 -28.13 16.19
N GLU A 319 14.77 -28.67 15.34
CA GLU A 319 14.94 -30.13 15.13
C GLU A 319 15.48 -30.85 16.38
N ALA A 320 16.25 -30.15 17.22
CA ALA A 320 16.67 -30.65 18.52
C ALA A 320 15.54 -30.66 19.58
N GLY A 321 14.36 -30.14 19.24
CA GLY A 321 13.20 -30.09 20.13
C GLY A 321 13.22 -28.92 21.12
N GLU A 322 14.04 -27.89 20.87
CA GLU A 322 14.01 -26.65 21.67
C GLU A 322 12.68 -25.89 21.42
N ASP A 323 12.19 -25.20 22.45
CA ASP A 323 11.03 -24.33 22.32
C ASP A 323 11.41 -23.07 21.52
N MET A 324 10.99 -23.04 20.27
CA MET A 324 11.23 -21.94 19.34
C MET A 324 10.06 -20.95 19.27
N THR A 325 9.21 -20.92 20.30
CA THR A 325 8.24 -19.85 20.47
C THR A 325 9.01 -18.52 20.53
N PRO A 326 8.67 -17.53 19.68
CA PRO A 326 9.34 -16.23 19.71
C PRO A 326 9.36 -15.70 21.14
N TYR A 327 10.55 -15.30 21.64
CA TYR A 327 10.64 -14.68 22.95
C TYR A 327 9.92 -13.33 22.90
N TYR A 328 8.71 -13.29 23.48
CA TYR A 328 8.07 -12.04 23.80
C TYR A 328 8.76 -11.53 25.07
N GLU A 329 9.55 -10.46 24.99
CA GLU A 329 9.86 -9.68 26.20
C GLU A 329 8.52 -9.41 26.89
N ASP A 330 8.41 -9.83 28.16
CA ASP A 330 7.17 -9.93 28.94
C ASP A 330 6.08 -9.00 28.41
N GLN A 331 5.17 -9.57 27.61
CA GLN A 331 3.92 -8.89 27.29
C GLN A 331 3.28 -8.60 28.66
N PRO A 332 2.89 -7.35 28.96
CA PRO A 332 2.25 -7.06 30.23
C PRO A 332 1.07 -8.03 30.38
N GLU A 333 1.08 -8.86 31.43
CA GLU A 333 0.02 -9.84 31.72
C GLU A 333 -1.35 -9.17 31.84
N THR A 334 -1.34 -7.87 32.08
CA THR A 334 -2.47 -7.00 31.80
C THR A 334 -2.54 -6.70 30.31
N LYS A 335 -3.58 -7.24 29.63
CA LYS A 335 -4.22 -6.60 28.46
C LYS A 335 -4.02 -5.10 28.64
N PRO A 336 -3.37 -4.35 27.71
CA PRO A 336 -3.01 -2.97 27.98
C PRO A 336 -4.27 -2.32 28.54
N GLU A 337 -4.21 -1.96 29.82
CA GLU A 337 -5.21 -1.04 30.33
C GLU A 337 -5.10 0.10 29.32
N ILE A 338 -6.23 0.46 28.73
CA ILE A 338 -6.34 1.78 28.15
C ILE A 338 -6.07 2.68 29.35
N ILE A 339 -4.81 3.03 29.62
CA ILE A 339 -4.40 3.76 30.81
C ILE A 339 -5.02 5.14 30.64
N ASN A 340 -6.21 5.29 31.19
CA ASN A 340 -6.98 6.50 31.41
C ASN A 340 -7.22 7.46 30.21
N GLN A 341 -6.91 7.09 28.96
CA GLN A 341 -7.27 7.90 27.78
C GLN A 341 -8.78 7.90 27.49
N ALA A 342 -9.54 6.94 28.04
CA ALA A 342 -11.00 6.90 27.96
C ALA A 342 -11.73 7.90 28.89
N ARG A 343 -11.00 8.67 29.73
CA ARG A 343 -11.59 9.70 30.61
C ARG A 343 -11.34 11.13 30.14
N GLY A 344 -11.02 11.31 28.85
CA GLY A 344 -10.77 12.64 28.31
C GLY A 344 -9.52 13.27 28.91
N ARG A 345 -8.40 12.54 28.99
CA ARG A 345 -7.09 13.08 29.40
C ARG A 345 -5.99 12.63 28.44
N CYS A 346 -5.07 13.53 28.10
CA CYS A 346 -3.92 13.27 27.23
C CYS A 346 -2.67 14.04 27.75
N PRO A 347 -1.54 13.36 28.00
CA PRO A 347 -0.28 14.05 28.36
C PRO A 347 0.27 14.89 27.21
N THR A 348 1.09 15.89 27.53
CA THR A 348 1.86 16.64 26.53
C THR A 348 2.84 15.76 25.73
N ASN A 349 3.18 16.18 24.52
CA ASN A 349 4.03 15.47 23.55
C ASN A 349 3.53 14.06 23.18
N LYS A 350 2.24 13.77 23.42
CA LYS A 350 1.56 12.57 22.96
C LYS A 350 0.54 12.94 21.86
N PRO A 351 0.27 12.02 20.91
CA PRO A 351 -0.77 12.23 19.92
C PRO A 351 -2.14 12.28 20.60
N CYS A 352 -2.98 13.21 20.14
CA CYS A 352 -4.34 13.39 20.58
C CYS A 352 -5.14 12.11 20.30
N PRO A 353 -5.81 11.51 21.30
CA PRO A 353 -6.49 10.23 21.13
C PRO A 353 -7.82 10.35 20.38
N LYS A 354 -8.42 11.55 20.34
CA LYS A 354 -9.67 11.81 19.60
C LYS A 354 -9.84 13.29 19.26
N SER A 355 -10.42 13.54 18.08
CA SER A 355 -10.71 14.90 17.64
C SER A 355 -11.73 15.60 18.56
N GLY A 356 -11.55 16.89 18.81
CA GLY A 356 -12.47 17.72 19.59
C GLY A 356 -11.74 18.83 20.35
N TYR A 357 -12.46 19.52 21.23
CA TYR A 357 -11.90 20.55 22.10
C TYR A 357 -11.25 19.93 23.32
N TRP A 358 -10.07 20.44 23.66
CA TRP A 358 -9.30 20.07 24.84
C TRP A 358 -8.81 21.33 25.55
N HIS A 359 -8.64 21.27 26.87
CA HIS A 359 -8.08 22.36 27.67
C HIS A 359 -7.05 21.82 28.67
N THR A 360 -6.19 22.67 29.20
CA THR A 360 -5.24 22.32 30.27
C THR A 360 -5.20 23.39 31.36
N LEU A 361 -5.04 22.98 32.62
CA LEU A 361 -4.88 23.92 33.74
C LEU A 361 -3.51 24.61 33.74
N ALA A 362 -2.55 24.09 32.98
CA ALA A 362 -1.21 24.65 32.88
C ALA A 362 -1.17 26.05 32.23
N LYS A 363 -2.24 26.45 31.54
CA LYS A 363 -2.35 27.75 30.87
C LYS A 363 -3.81 28.26 30.94
N ALA A 364 -3.99 29.52 31.33
CA ALA A 364 -5.30 30.17 31.25
C ALA A 364 -5.76 30.28 29.78
N ASP A 365 -7.06 30.13 29.54
CA ASP A 365 -7.67 30.17 28.20
C ASP A 365 -7.02 29.19 27.20
N SER A 366 -6.68 27.99 27.68
CA SER A 366 -5.99 26.96 26.90
C SER A 366 -6.89 26.11 26.00
N ARG A 367 -8.22 26.30 26.07
CA ARG A 367 -9.17 25.51 25.28
C ARG A 367 -8.88 25.65 23.79
N ALA A 368 -8.56 24.54 23.14
CA ALA A 368 -8.21 24.48 21.73
C ALA A 368 -8.73 23.19 21.10
N TYR A 369 -9.03 23.23 19.81
CA TYR A 369 -9.43 22.06 19.05
C TYR A 369 -8.17 21.30 18.59
N PHE A 370 -8.17 19.98 18.81
CA PHE A 370 -7.14 19.07 18.32
C PHE A 370 -7.81 17.98 17.49
N ARG A 371 -7.18 17.59 16.38
CA ARG A 371 -7.55 16.39 15.61
C ARG A 371 -6.85 15.17 16.20
N GLN A 372 -7.47 14.00 16.07
CA GLN A 372 -6.84 12.74 16.43
C GLN A 372 -5.48 12.62 15.73
N GLY A 373 -4.43 12.32 16.50
CA GLY A 373 -3.05 12.28 16.02
C GLY A 373 -2.25 13.57 16.23
N ASP A 374 -2.89 14.72 16.44
CA ASP A 374 -2.19 15.99 16.71
C ASP A 374 -1.36 15.89 17.99
N ILE A 375 -0.12 16.41 17.98
CA ILE A 375 0.74 16.37 19.17
C ILE A 375 0.28 17.42 20.18
N MET A 376 -0.03 16.97 21.40
CA MET A 376 -0.45 17.84 22.50
C MET A 376 0.68 18.81 22.92
N PRO A 377 0.47 20.13 22.93
CA PRO A 377 1.50 21.11 23.25
C PRO A 377 1.98 21.02 24.70
N ASP A 378 3.22 21.43 24.94
CA ASP A 378 3.79 21.60 26.28
C ASP A 378 3.86 23.10 26.66
N TYR A 379 3.83 23.35 27.97
CA TYR A 379 3.98 24.67 28.58
C TYR A 379 4.99 24.56 29.73
N PRO A 380 6.30 24.46 29.43
CA PRO A 380 7.33 24.13 30.42
C PRO A 380 7.51 25.19 31.53
N ASN A 381 7.02 26.42 31.32
CA ASN A 381 7.07 27.52 32.29
C ASN A 381 5.72 27.75 33.00
N ASN A 382 5.06 26.68 33.46
CA ASN A 382 3.78 26.77 34.16
C ASN A 382 3.92 26.56 35.68
N ASN A 383 2.95 27.05 36.46
CA ASN A 383 2.94 26.95 37.93
C ASN A 383 2.23 25.68 38.47
N TRP A 384 1.83 24.75 37.59
CA TRP A 384 0.90 23.64 37.88
C TRP A 384 1.53 22.24 37.71
N GLY A 385 2.79 22.15 37.28
CA GLY A 385 3.49 20.88 37.09
C GLY A 385 3.35 20.32 35.66
N GLU A 386 3.25 19.00 35.54
CA GLU A 386 3.12 18.32 34.24
C GLU A 386 1.88 18.78 33.45
N VAL A 387 2.04 19.07 32.16
CA VAL A 387 0.95 19.51 31.30
C VAL A 387 0.11 18.32 30.87
N ILE A 388 -1.13 18.29 31.36
CA ILE A 388 -2.15 17.31 30.99
C ILE A 388 -3.32 18.05 30.33
N TRP A 389 -3.67 17.62 29.12
CA TRP A 389 -4.84 18.07 28.38
C TRP A 389 -6.07 17.26 28.76
N GLN A 390 -7.21 17.92 28.89
CA GLN A 390 -8.50 17.34 29.25
C GLN A 390 -9.53 17.60 28.15
N PHE A 391 -10.28 16.57 27.76
CA PHE A 391 -11.27 16.67 26.70
C PHE A 391 -12.50 17.44 27.20
N ASP A 392 -12.99 18.34 26.36
CA ASP A 392 -14.06 19.28 26.69
C ASP A 392 -15.32 19.10 25.81
N GLY A 393 -15.23 18.36 24.70
CA GLY A 393 -16.37 18.09 23.83
C GLY A 393 -16.02 18.14 22.35
N GLU A 394 -16.94 17.69 21.49
CA GLU A 394 -16.79 17.77 20.03
C GLU A 394 -17.38 19.07 19.45
N GLU A 395 -18.24 19.75 20.21
CA GLU A 395 -18.91 20.99 19.84
C GLU A 395 -18.26 22.21 20.52
N GLY A 396 -18.28 23.34 19.79
CA GLY A 396 -17.55 24.58 20.10
C GLY A 396 -18.12 25.39 21.23
#